data_AF-A0A7W1MTL0-F1
#
_entry.id   AF-A0A7W1MTL0-F1
#
_cell.length_a   1.000
_cell.length_b   1.000
_cell.length_c   1.000
_cell.angle_alpha   90.00
_cell.angle_beta   90.00
_cell.angle_gamma   90.00
#
_symmetry.space_group_name_H-M   'P 1'
#
loop_
_entity.id
_entity.type
_entity.pdbx_description
1 polymer ?
#
loop_
_entity_poly.entity_id
_entity_poly.type
_entity_poly.pdbx_seq_one_letter_code
_entity_poly.pdbx_strand_id
1 'polypeptide(L)'
;MKKSRPWIIWLVVAATIAYILAPLSQRDTRGGFAMQKLGRLPVLLNGRIKPLDTVARNSLLIIHGKQTLAIEHGELTPIEWLAEVMMKSGEADRRKIFVVRSLETRAALGRSPETAKSSSILAAFGLLPDPNKYWSFLELTPHLQEIEQQAELAQKVEAQLRSPFQRDIIKLFERLTLYHRLENSLEVAGTEDFKAQVDDLLNNIRPAPVPMNSGITAEALQSLDFLSETGYFFPIPPVPPNDDALQWRKMGESVLQFITAGNMHPAVPAWATLASAYAAHDPATFNTAVESYSSWLQQHFPVRVWKAKVESVFNQLQPFYSAMVIYVLIFILACASWLVWPQTLGRYAFVLLVVTFVVHSVGLITRMYLEGRPPVTNLYSSAVFIGWGAVLLGIFLERFFRNGIGSATAAIIGFITLLIAHHLSMDGDTMEMMRAVLDTNGWLATHVVMVTLGYASTFLAGFLALTYIVRGAFTPSLDRETAKSLSRMVYGIVCFATLFSFVGTILGGIWADQSWGRFWGWDPKENGAALIVLWNAIILHARWGGLVRQRGLMVMAVFGNVVTSWSWFGVNMLGIGLHSYGFMDSAFPWLIAFGLSQVAFMLIGVLPPHLWRSQLEATRSTPVREMANAPA
;
A
#
# COMPACT_ATOMS: atom_id res chain seq x y z
N MET A 1 22.84 25.08 -31.98
CA MET A 1 22.54 24.83 -30.55
C MET A 1 21.44 25.77 -30.09
N LYS A 2 20.16 25.36 -30.11
CA LYS A 2 19.06 26.21 -29.60
C LYS A 2 19.19 26.30 -28.08
N LYS A 3 19.42 27.50 -27.54
CA LYS A 3 19.35 27.81 -26.10
C LYS A 3 18.11 27.12 -25.53
N SER A 4 18.30 26.20 -24.58
CA SER A 4 17.19 25.65 -23.82
C SER A 4 16.44 26.83 -23.23
N ARG A 5 15.14 26.92 -23.52
CA ARG A 5 14.30 28.00 -22.99
C ARG A 5 14.07 27.67 -21.52
N PRO A 6 14.70 28.39 -20.56
CA PRO A 6 14.70 27.99 -19.16
C PRO A 6 13.29 28.05 -18.55
N TRP A 7 12.34 28.75 -19.17
CA TRP A 7 10.95 28.82 -18.70
C TRP A 7 10.16 27.51 -18.92
N ILE A 8 10.54 26.66 -19.88
CA ILE A 8 9.80 25.41 -20.16
C ILE A 8 9.83 24.47 -18.95
N ILE A 9 10.94 24.43 -18.20
CA ILE A 9 11.06 23.58 -17.01
C ILE A 9 10.05 23.99 -15.94
N TRP A 10 9.81 25.30 -15.79
CA TRP A 10 8.88 25.83 -14.80
C TRP A 10 7.43 25.59 -15.20
N LEU A 11 7.11 25.59 -16.49
CA LEU A 11 5.80 25.14 -16.96
C LEU A 11 5.59 23.65 -16.69
N VAL A 12 6.59 22.80 -16.92
CA VAL A 12 6.50 21.37 -16.61
C VAL A 12 6.29 21.17 -15.10
N VAL A 13 7.06 21.87 -14.25
CA VAL A 13 6.87 21.82 -12.80
C VAL A 13 5.48 22.31 -12.38
N ALA A 14 5.01 23.44 -12.94
CA ALA A 14 3.68 23.96 -12.64
C ALA A 14 2.57 22.98 -13.08
N ALA A 15 2.72 22.35 -14.25
CA ALA A 15 1.79 21.33 -14.73
C ALA A 15 1.79 20.09 -13.81
N THR A 16 2.97 19.65 -13.33
CA THR A 16 3.08 18.56 -12.35
C THR A 16 2.39 18.90 -11.04
N ILE A 17 2.58 20.12 -10.52
CA ILE A 17 1.91 20.59 -9.30
C ILE A 17 0.40 20.65 -9.51
N ALA A 18 -0.05 21.19 -10.65
CA ALA A 18 -1.46 21.25 -10.99
C ALA A 18 -2.09 19.85 -11.11
N TYR A 19 -1.38 18.88 -11.71
CA TYR A 19 -1.80 17.48 -11.77
C TYR A 19 -2.01 16.88 -10.37
N ILE A 20 -1.06 17.11 -9.46
CA ILE A 20 -1.14 16.60 -8.08
C ILE A 20 -2.30 17.25 -7.31
N LEU A 21 -2.54 18.54 -7.49
CA LEU A 21 -3.56 19.29 -6.75
C LEU A 21 -4.96 19.23 -7.39
N ALA A 22 -5.07 18.79 -8.64
CA ALA A 22 -6.35 18.70 -9.37
C ALA A 22 -7.46 17.95 -8.61
N PRO A 23 -7.19 16.84 -7.89
CA PRO A 23 -8.22 16.13 -7.13
C PRO A 23 -8.89 16.98 -6.04
N LEU A 24 -8.21 17.99 -5.47
CA LEU A 24 -8.79 18.86 -4.43
C LEU A 24 -9.88 19.80 -4.96
N SER A 25 -9.97 19.96 -6.30
CA SER A 25 -10.96 20.83 -6.94
C SER A 25 -12.32 20.16 -7.17
N GLN A 26 -12.43 18.85 -6.94
CA GLN A 26 -13.68 18.12 -7.11
C GLN A 26 -14.70 18.56 -6.04
N ARG A 27 -15.88 19.02 -6.47
CA ARG A 27 -16.98 19.43 -5.59
C ARG A 27 -17.77 18.21 -5.10
N ASP A 28 -18.48 18.37 -3.98
CA ASP A 28 -19.53 17.42 -3.53
C ASP A 28 -20.51 17.19 -4.68
N THR A 29 -20.61 15.95 -5.19
CA THR A 29 -21.30 15.69 -6.46
C THR A 29 -22.09 14.39 -6.47
N ARG A 30 -23.20 14.35 -5.72
CA ARG A 30 -24.47 13.74 -6.17
C ARG A 30 -25.62 14.10 -5.24
N GLY A 31 -26.79 14.44 -5.80
CA GLY A 31 -28.02 14.64 -5.03
C GLY A 31 -28.05 15.83 -4.05
N GLY A 32 -27.06 16.73 -4.10
CA GLY A 32 -26.98 17.90 -3.21
C GLY A 32 -26.49 17.61 -1.78
N PHE A 33 -26.07 16.36 -1.49
CA PHE A 33 -25.56 15.96 -0.18
C PHE A 33 -24.10 16.38 0.03
N ALA A 34 -23.77 16.82 1.26
CA ALA A 34 -22.42 17.21 1.68
C ALA A 34 -21.54 15.99 2.01
N MET A 35 -21.28 15.16 1.00
CA MET A 35 -20.58 13.88 1.14
C MET A 35 -19.14 14.01 1.65
N GLN A 36 -18.41 15.05 1.26
CA GLN A 36 -17.08 15.30 1.79
C GLN A 36 -17.09 15.63 3.29
N LYS A 37 -18.16 16.25 3.80
CA LYS A 37 -18.31 16.49 5.25
C LYS A 37 -18.61 15.19 5.97
N LEU A 38 -19.53 14.38 5.45
CA LEU A 38 -19.80 13.03 5.98
C LEU A 38 -18.52 12.19 6.03
N GLY A 39 -17.76 12.17 4.92
CA GLY A 39 -16.52 11.39 4.81
C GLY A 39 -15.43 11.84 5.76
N ARG A 40 -15.44 13.09 6.24
CA ARG A 40 -14.47 13.61 7.22
C ARG A 40 -14.81 13.30 8.66
N LEU A 41 -16.01 12.77 8.95
CA LEU A 41 -16.38 12.39 10.31
C LEU A 41 -15.41 11.32 10.82
N PRO A 42 -14.77 11.53 11.99
CA PRO A 42 -13.87 10.57 12.59
C PRO A 42 -14.66 9.37 13.12
N VAL A 43 -14.16 8.17 12.83
CA VAL A 43 -14.66 6.90 13.38
C VAL A 43 -13.48 6.07 13.88
N LEU A 44 -13.68 5.27 14.92
CA LEU A 44 -12.67 4.30 15.36
C LEU A 44 -12.85 2.98 14.59
N LEU A 45 -11.76 2.47 14.02
CA LEU A 45 -11.70 1.15 13.42
C LEU A 45 -10.30 0.56 13.56
N ASN A 46 -10.21 -0.71 13.98
CA ASN A 46 -8.96 -1.44 14.20
C ASN A 46 -7.98 -0.69 15.12
N GLY A 47 -8.50 -0.07 16.19
CA GLY A 47 -7.71 0.67 17.18
C GLY A 47 -7.21 2.05 16.73
N ARG A 48 -7.54 2.50 15.51
CA ARG A 48 -7.14 3.83 14.99
C ARG A 48 -8.36 4.65 14.59
N ILE A 49 -8.32 5.93 14.93
CA ILE A 49 -9.34 6.89 14.51
C ILE A 49 -8.97 7.43 13.14
N LYS A 50 -9.91 7.34 12.22
CA LYS A 50 -9.72 7.66 10.80
C LYS A 50 -11.01 8.29 10.25
N PRO A 51 -10.93 9.06 9.15
CA PRO A 51 -12.13 9.58 8.52
C PRO A 51 -12.97 8.41 7.98
N LEU A 52 -14.29 8.57 7.99
CA LEU A 52 -15.22 7.61 7.40
C LEU A 52 -14.92 7.32 5.92
N ASP A 53 -14.39 8.31 5.18
CA ASP A 53 -13.91 8.14 3.80
C ASP A 53 -12.78 7.09 3.69
N THR A 54 -11.89 6.97 4.69
CA THR A 54 -10.89 5.88 4.71
C THR A 54 -11.56 4.53 4.86
N VAL A 55 -12.55 4.42 5.75
CA VAL A 55 -13.32 3.16 5.93
C VAL A 55 -14.01 2.79 4.63
N ALA A 56 -14.64 3.75 3.96
CA ALA A 56 -15.30 3.57 2.69
C ALA A 56 -14.35 3.09 1.58
N ARG A 57 -13.21 3.76 1.40
CA ARG A 57 -12.19 3.43 0.39
C ARG A 57 -11.65 2.02 0.57
N ASN A 58 -11.26 1.67 1.80
CA ASN A 58 -10.66 0.37 2.08
C ASN A 58 -11.69 -0.75 1.94
N SER A 59 -12.93 -0.53 2.41
CA SER A 59 -13.99 -1.52 2.30
C SER A 59 -14.39 -1.79 0.86
N LEU A 60 -14.57 -0.73 0.06
CA LEU A 60 -14.89 -0.87 -1.36
C LEU A 60 -13.74 -1.53 -2.12
N LEU A 61 -12.48 -1.23 -1.79
CA LEU A 61 -11.32 -1.90 -2.37
C LEU A 61 -11.32 -3.40 -2.07
N ILE A 62 -11.64 -3.81 -0.84
CA ILE A 62 -11.70 -5.23 -0.44
C ILE A 62 -12.82 -5.97 -1.17
N ILE A 63 -14.01 -5.38 -1.26
CA ILE A 63 -15.22 -6.00 -1.85
C ILE A 63 -15.17 -5.99 -3.38
N HIS A 64 -14.86 -4.84 -3.97
CA HIS A 64 -14.98 -4.55 -5.40
C HIS A 64 -13.65 -4.58 -6.16
N GLY A 65 -12.51 -4.46 -5.46
CA GLY A 65 -11.18 -4.39 -6.06
C GLY A 65 -10.81 -3.02 -6.64
N LYS A 66 -11.67 -2.01 -6.48
CA LYS A 66 -11.42 -0.61 -6.88
C LYS A 66 -11.99 0.34 -5.83
N GLN A 67 -11.56 1.59 -5.83
CA GLN A 67 -12.07 2.65 -4.96
C GLN A 67 -13.12 3.54 -5.65
N THR A 68 -13.75 3.08 -6.72
CA THR A 68 -14.89 3.75 -7.37
C THR A 68 -15.85 2.68 -7.89
N LEU A 69 -17.13 3.02 -7.96
CA LEU A 69 -18.17 2.12 -8.47
C LEU A 69 -18.90 2.78 -9.63
N ALA A 70 -18.71 2.24 -10.84
CA ALA A 70 -19.44 2.69 -12.01
C ALA A 70 -20.91 2.26 -11.94
N ILE A 71 -21.80 3.14 -12.36
CA ILE A 71 -23.26 2.93 -12.38
C ILE A 71 -23.82 3.45 -13.72
N GLU A 72 -25.08 3.15 -14.03
CA GLU A 72 -25.70 3.53 -15.32
C GLU A 72 -25.60 5.03 -15.64
N HIS A 73 -25.63 5.88 -14.61
CA HIS A 73 -25.57 7.34 -14.74
C HIS A 73 -24.49 7.94 -13.84
N GLY A 74 -23.23 7.58 -14.10
CA GLY A 74 -22.05 8.18 -13.48
C GLY A 74 -21.21 7.17 -12.69
N GLU A 75 -20.53 7.67 -11.66
CA GLU A 75 -19.75 6.85 -10.74
C GLU A 75 -20.10 7.26 -9.31
N LEU A 76 -20.19 6.28 -8.41
CA LEU A 76 -20.24 6.51 -6.98
C LEU A 76 -18.82 6.62 -6.44
N THR A 77 -18.57 7.69 -5.69
CA THR A 77 -17.40 7.80 -4.82
C THR A 77 -17.49 6.77 -3.68
N PRO A 78 -16.37 6.42 -3.02
CA PRO A 78 -16.39 5.51 -1.89
C PRO A 78 -17.40 5.91 -0.81
N ILE A 79 -17.41 7.18 -0.43
CA ILE A 79 -18.26 7.66 0.66
C ILE A 79 -19.75 7.64 0.29
N GLU A 80 -20.08 7.90 -0.97
CA GLU A 80 -21.47 7.78 -1.45
C GLU A 80 -21.92 6.33 -1.46
N TRP A 81 -21.05 5.42 -1.90
CA TRP A 81 -21.33 3.99 -1.83
C TRP A 81 -21.54 3.53 -0.37
N LEU A 82 -20.66 3.94 0.55
CA LEU A 82 -20.79 3.57 1.95
C LEU A 82 -22.06 4.17 2.58
N ALA A 83 -22.40 5.42 2.27
CA ALA A 83 -23.64 6.04 2.72
C ALA A 83 -24.86 5.24 2.25
N GLU A 84 -24.87 4.80 0.99
CA GLU A 84 -25.95 3.96 0.46
C GLU A 84 -26.03 2.60 1.15
N VAL A 85 -24.88 1.95 1.40
CA VAL A 85 -24.84 0.66 2.12
C VAL A 85 -25.42 0.79 3.54
N MET A 86 -25.08 1.87 4.26
CA MET A 86 -25.47 2.05 5.67
C MET A 86 -26.87 2.64 5.88
N MET A 87 -27.36 3.41 4.91
CA MET A 87 -28.57 4.24 5.07
C MET A 87 -29.65 3.91 4.03
N LYS A 88 -29.36 3.02 3.07
CA LYS A 88 -30.27 2.62 1.99
C LYS A 88 -29.94 1.22 1.46
N SER A 89 -29.76 0.26 2.37
CA SER A 89 -29.26 -1.09 2.07
C SER A 89 -30.02 -1.79 0.94
N GLY A 90 -31.35 -1.63 0.87
CA GLY A 90 -32.17 -2.24 -0.19
C GLY A 90 -31.82 -1.83 -1.63
N GLU A 91 -31.24 -0.65 -1.86
CA GLU A 91 -30.67 -0.26 -3.16
C GLU A 91 -29.24 -0.78 -3.33
N ALA A 92 -28.43 -0.69 -2.28
CA ALA A 92 -27.06 -1.16 -2.28
C ALA A 92 -26.96 -2.67 -2.56
N ASP A 93 -27.88 -3.47 -2.02
CA ASP A 93 -27.90 -4.93 -2.13
C ASP A 93 -28.10 -5.42 -3.56
N ARG A 94 -28.69 -4.59 -4.41
CA ARG A 94 -28.91 -4.87 -5.84
C ARG A 94 -27.69 -4.52 -6.68
N ARG A 95 -26.71 -3.79 -6.14
CA ARG A 95 -25.52 -3.38 -6.89
C ARG A 95 -24.57 -4.56 -7.04
N LYS A 96 -24.14 -4.80 -8.27
CA LYS A 96 -23.13 -5.81 -8.59
C LYS A 96 -21.74 -5.31 -8.21
N ILE A 97 -21.33 -5.59 -6.98
CA ILE A 97 -20.05 -5.12 -6.42
C ILE A 97 -19.09 -6.24 -6.05
N PHE A 98 -19.58 -7.46 -5.81
CA PHE A 98 -18.75 -8.56 -5.32
C PHE A 98 -17.99 -9.22 -6.45
N VAL A 99 -16.65 -9.17 -6.36
CA VAL A 99 -15.79 -9.94 -7.27
C VAL A 99 -15.83 -11.41 -6.86
N VAL A 100 -16.40 -12.27 -7.71
CA VAL A 100 -16.23 -13.72 -7.59
C VAL A 100 -15.17 -14.16 -8.60
N ARG A 101 -13.96 -14.45 -8.12
CA ARG A 101 -12.90 -15.00 -8.98
C ARG A 101 -13.17 -16.49 -9.15
N SER A 102 -13.78 -16.88 -10.27
CA SER A 102 -13.76 -18.27 -10.70
C SER A 102 -12.57 -18.49 -11.63
N LEU A 103 -11.70 -19.45 -11.28
CA LEU A 103 -10.77 -20.02 -12.25
C LEU A 103 -11.58 -20.89 -13.20
N GLU A 104 -12.23 -20.29 -14.19
CA GLU A 104 -12.63 -21.02 -15.39
C GLU A 104 -11.36 -21.41 -16.14
N THR A 105 -10.71 -22.48 -15.71
CA THR A 105 -9.75 -23.12 -16.62
C THR A 105 -10.55 -23.70 -17.77
N ARG A 106 -10.13 -23.46 -19.02
CA ARG A 106 -10.68 -24.16 -20.21
C ARG A 106 -10.65 -25.69 -20.05
N ALA A 107 -9.84 -26.21 -19.12
CA ALA A 107 -9.80 -27.61 -18.70
C ALA A 107 -11.04 -28.07 -17.90
N ALA A 108 -11.73 -27.17 -17.18
CA ALA A 108 -12.94 -27.48 -16.42
C ALA A 108 -14.19 -27.61 -17.31
N LEU A 109 -14.24 -26.83 -18.39
CA LEU A 109 -15.31 -26.87 -19.41
C LEU A 109 -15.36 -28.20 -20.21
N GLY A 110 -14.30 -29.02 -20.14
CA GLY A 110 -14.23 -30.34 -20.79
C GLY A 110 -14.39 -31.53 -19.84
N ARG A 111 -14.74 -31.32 -18.56
CA ARG A 111 -14.84 -32.38 -17.54
C ARG A 111 -16.29 -32.61 -17.09
N SER A 112 -16.55 -33.78 -16.49
CA SER A 112 -17.84 -34.19 -15.93
C SER A 112 -18.45 -33.09 -15.01
N PRO A 113 -19.79 -32.91 -14.98
CA PRO A 113 -20.48 -31.91 -14.15
C PRO A 113 -20.04 -31.89 -12.66
N GLU A 114 -19.68 -33.04 -12.10
CA GLU A 114 -19.21 -33.15 -10.70
C GLU A 114 -17.84 -32.49 -10.50
N THR A 115 -16.93 -32.65 -11.46
CA THR A 115 -15.62 -32.00 -11.47
C THR A 115 -15.70 -30.49 -11.70
N ALA A 116 -16.68 -30.01 -12.47
CA ALA A 116 -16.89 -28.58 -12.69
C ALA A 116 -17.32 -27.86 -11.39
N LYS A 117 -18.22 -28.46 -10.61
CA LYS A 117 -18.63 -27.98 -9.28
C LYS A 117 -17.46 -27.84 -8.30
N SER A 118 -16.51 -28.77 -8.34
CA SER A 118 -15.33 -28.74 -7.46
C SER A 118 -14.27 -27.67 -7.82
N SER A 119 -14.40 -27.01 -8.98
CA SER A 119 -13.36 -26.15 -9.55
C SER A 119 -13.71 -24.66 -9.62
N SER A 120 -14.98 -24.29 -9.44
CA SER A 120 -15.42 -22.90 -9.52
C SER A 120 -16.61 -22.61 -8.61
N ILE A 121 -16.58 -21.45 -7.96
CA ILE A 121 -17.67 -20.93 -7.12
C ILE A 121 -18.97 -20.83 -7.91
N LEU A 122 -18.90 -20.35 -9.15
CA LEU A 122 -20.08 -20.17 -10.00
C LEU A 122 -20.78 -21.49 -10.29
N ALA A 123 -20.02 -22.53 -10.65
CA ALA A 123 -20.59 -23.86 -10.90
C ALA A 123 -21.08 -24.54 -9.62
N ALA A 124 -20.41 -24.31 -8.48
CA ALA A 124 -20.85 -24.85 -7.19
C ALA A 124 -22.24 -24.33 -6.81
N PHE A 125 -22.48 -23.03 -6.97
CA PHE A 125 -23.72 -22.36 -6.57
C PHE A 125 -24.74 -22.17 -7.70
N GLY A 126 -24.43 -22.58 -8.94
CA GLY A 126 -25.32 -22.40 -10.09
C GLY A 126 -25.48 -20.93 -10.51
N LEU A 127 -24.52 -20.07 -10.19
CA LEU A 127 -24.53 -18.66 -10.55
C LEU A 127 -24.20 -18.50 -12.04
N LEU A 128 -25.01 -17.70 -12.76
CA LEU A 128 -24.72 -17.37 -14.14
C LEU A 128 -23.49 -16.45 -14.22
N PRO A 129 -22.58 -16.67 -15.20
CA PRO A 129 -21.42 -15.81 -15.39
C PRO A 129 -21.87 -14.40 -15.80
N ASP A 130 -21.51 -13.40 -14.99
CA ASP A 130 -21.68 -12.00 -15.33
C ASP A 130 -20.53 -11.55 -16.25
N PRO A 131 -20.79 -10.83 -17.37
CA PRO A 131 -19.75 -10.36 -18.28
C PRO A 131 -18.67 -9.50 -17.60
N ASN A 132 -19.07 -8.77 -16.55
CA ASN A 132 -18.20 -7.90 -15.76
C ASN A 132 -17.62 -8.60 -14.53
N LYS A 133 -17.99 -9.86 -14.26
CA LYS A 133 -17.52 -10.67 -13.12
C LYS A 133 -17.87 -10.07 -11.75
N TYR A 134 -19.02 -9.41 -11.67
CA TYR A 134 -19.55 -8.87 -10.43
C TYR A 134 -20.94 -9.43 -10.14
N TRP A 135 -21.19 -9.74 -8.87
CA TRP A 135 -22.49 -10.17 -8.36
C TRP A 135 -22.97 -9.21 -7.28
N SER A 136 -24.28 -9.14 -7.11
CA SER A 136 -24.93 -8.35 -6.07
C SER A 136 -25.05 -9.14 -4.78
N PHE A 137 -25.25 -8.43 -3.65
CA PHE A 137 -25.48 -9.10 -2.38
C PHE A 137 -26.74 -9.98 -2.47
N LEU A 138 -27.80 -9.43 -3.05
CA LEU A 138 -29.09 -10.10 -3.24
C LEU A 138 -28.98 -11.40 -4.07
N GLU A 139 -28.13 -11.45 -5.08
CA GLU A 139 -27.88 -12.66 -5.87
C GLU A 139 -27.10 -13.73 -5.08
N LEU A 140 -26.29 -13.31 -4.10
CA LEU A 140 -25.48 -14.21 -3.29
C LEU A 140 -26.18 -14.65 -1.99
N THR A 141 -27.17 -13.88 -1.51
CA THR A 141 -27.95 -14.16 -0.29
C THR A 141 -28.46 -15.61 -0.21
N PRO A 142 -29.05 -16.21 -1.27
CA PRO A 142 -29.55 -17.58 -1.21
C PRO A 142 -28.46 -18.64 -0.95
N HIS A 143 -27.19 -18.30 -1.17
CA HIS A 143 -26.04 -19.20 -1.05
C HIS A 143 -25.18 -18.91 0.18
N LEU A 144 -25.54 -17.94 1.03
CA LEU A 144 -24.69 -17.50 2.15
C LEU A 144 -24.32 -18.64 3.09
N GLN A 145 -25.28 -19.47 3.49
CA GLN A 145 -25.04 -20.59 4.39
C GLN A 145 -24.06 -21.61 3.81
N GLU A 146 -24.16 -21.90 2.51
CA GLU A 146 -23.26 -22.84 1.85
C GLU A 146 -21.87 -22.23 1.66
N ILE A 147 -21.78 -20.93 1.32
CA ILE A 147 -20.51 -20.18 1.25
C ILE A 147 -19.79 -20.21 2.61
N GLU A 148 -20.50 -19.95 3.70
CA GLU A 148 -19.96 -19.99 5.07
C GLU A 148 -19.42 -21.38 5.40
N GLN A 149 -20.22 -22.43 5.21
CA GLN A 149 -19.78 -23.82 5.47
C GLN A 149 -18.53 -24.19 4.67
N GLN A 150 -18.47 -23.85 3.38
CA GLN A 150 -17.30 -24.12 2.55
C GLN A 150 -16.08 -23.30 2.99
N ALA A 151 -16.27 -22.04 3.41
CA ALA A 151 -15.21 -21.20 3.93
C ALA A 151 -14.65 -21.76 5.25
N GLU A 152 -15.49 -22.20 6.18
CA GLU A 152 -15.07 -22.83 7.43
C GLU A 152 -14.28 -24.13 7.19
N LEU A 153 -14.73 -24.97 6.26
CA LEU A 153 -14.01 -26.18 5.86
C LEU A 153 -12.65 -25.83 5.24
N ALA A 154 -12.60 -24.79 4.40
CA ALA A 154 -11.38 -24.32 3.76
C ALA A 154 -10.39 -23.71 4.78
N GLN A 155 -10.87 -23.03 5.82
CA GLN A 155 -10.02 -22.43 6.85
C GLN A 155 -9.26 -23.47 7.69
N LYS A 156 -9.83 -24.68 7.86
CA LYS A 156 -9.17 -25.82 8.53
C LYS A 156 -7.95 -26.36 7.78
N VAL A 157 -7.82 -26.06 6.48
CA VAL A 157 -6.66 -26.43 5.67
C VAL A 157 -5.56 -25.38 5.85
N GLU A 158 -4.31 -25.82 6.02
CA GLU A 158 -3.15 -24.94 6.10
C GLU A 158 -3.06 -24.04 4.85
N ALA A 159 -2.75 -22.75 5.05
CA ALA A 159 -2.81 -21.74 3.98
C ALA A 159 -2.04 -22.14 2.70
N GLN A 160 -0.87 -22.75 2.86
CA GLN A 160 0.02 -23.18 1.78
C GLN A 160 -0.55 -24.35 0.96
N LEU A 161 -1.43 -25.15 1.57
CA LEU A 161 -2.04 -26.34 0.95
C LEU A 161 -3.42 -26.06 0.36
N ARG A 162 -3.96 -24.84 0.54
CA ARG A 162 -5.30 -24.48 0.03
C ARG A 162 -5.33 -24.47 -1.49
N SER A 163 -6.32 -25.17 -2.04
CA SER A 163 -6.67 -25.07 -3.45
C SER A 163 -7.08 -23.63 -3.83
N PRO A 164 -7.04 -23.25 -5.11
CA PRO A 164 -7.55 -21.95 -5.55
C PRO A 164 -9.00 -21.71 -5.13
N PHE A 165 -9.88 -22.72 -5.28
CA PHE A 165 -11.27 -22.65 -4.84
C PHE A 165 -11.39 -22.33 -3.34
N GLN A 166 -10.64 -23.04 -2.49
CA GLN A 166 -10.63 -22.80 -1.04
C GLN A 166 -10.16 -21.38 -0.67
N ARG A 167 -9.18 -20.84 -1.41
CA ARG A 167 -8.74 -19.45 -1.21
C ARG A 167 -9.81 -18.44 -1.64
N ASP A 168 -10.45 -18.69 -2.77
CA ASP A 168 -11.45 -17.77 -3.31
C ASP A 168 -12.76 -17.79 -2.51
N ILE A 169 -13.19 -18.94 -1.98
CA ILE A 169 -14.41 -19.04 -1.15
C ILE A 169 -14.23 -18.35 0.20
N ILE A 170 -13.05 -18.50 0.84
CA ILE A 170 -12.73 -17.76 2.07
C ILE A 170 -12.80 -16.25 1.81
N LYS A 171 -12.18 -15.78 0.72
CA LYS A 171 -12.21 -14.35 0.37
C LYS A 171 -13.60 -13.85 0.05
N LEU A 172 -14.43 -14.65 -0.60
CA LEU A 172 -15.82 -14.29 -0.88
C LEU A 172 -16.61 -14.16 0.44
N PHE A 173 -16.47 -15.13 1.35
CA PHE A 173 -17.07 -15.08 2.67
C PHE A 173 -16.61 -13.84 3.46
N GLU A 174 -15.32 -13.55 3.51
CA GLU A 174 -14.78 -12.34 4.17
C GLU A 174 -15.37 -11.05 3.61
N ARG A 175 -15.56 -10.94 2.29
CA ARG A 175 -16.19 -9.77 1.65
C ARG A 175 -17.67 -9.64 2.00
N LEU A 176 -18.40 -10.75 2.00
CA LEU A 176 -19.82 -10.78 2.35
C LEU A 176 -20.02 -10.41 3.82
N THR A 177 -19.20 -10.97 4.72
CA THR A 177 -19.18 -10.60 6.14
C THR A 177 -18.83 -9.13 6.32
N LEU A 178 -17.83 -8.61 5.60
CA LEU A 178 -17.52 -7.18 5.65
C LEU A 178 -18.71 -6.31 5.22
N TYR A 179 -19.36 -6.63 4.10
CA TYR A 179 -20.54 -5.91 3.63
C TYR A 179 -21.68 -5.95 4.65
N HIS A 180 -21.99 -7.13 5.18
CA HIS A 180 -23.04 -7.31 6.19
C HIS A 180 -22.78 -6.51 7.47
N ARG A 181 -21.52 -6.39 7.87
CA ARG A 181 -21.14 -5.55 9.02
C ARG A 181 -21.24 -4.05 8.72
N LEU A 182 -20.97 -3.64 7.48
CA LEU A 182 -21.08 -2.24 7.05
C LEU A 182 -22.54 -1.79 7.00
N GLU A 183 -23.43 -2.55 6.36
CA GLU A 183 -24.86 -2.21 6.29
C GLU A 183 -25.50 -2.11 7.69
N ASN A 184 -24.99 -2.90 8.65
CA ASN A 184 -25.45 -2.90 10.05
C ASN A 184 -24.54 -2.08 11.00
N SER A 185 -23.85 -1.04 10.49
CA SER A 185 -22.97 -0.20 11.33
C SER A 185 -23.67 0.97 12.02
N LEU A 186 -24.77 1.46 11.44
CA LEU A 186 -25.55 2.58 11.99
C LEU A 186 -26.92 2.12 12.47
N GLU A 187 -27.67 1.43 11.60
CA GLU A 187 -29.01 0.92 11.86
C GLU A 187 -29.10 -0.54 11.41
N VAL A 188 -30.14 -1.26 11.81
CA VAL A 188 -30.37 -2.61 11.28
C VAL A 188 -30.80 -2.47 9.82
N ALA A 189 -30.16 -3.21 8.92
CA ALA A 189 -30.48 -3.19 7.50
C ALA A 189 -31.98 -3.43 7.27
N GLY A 190 -32.60 -2.58 6.46
CA GLY A 190 -34.04 -2.60 6.19
C GLY A 190 -34.92 -1.79 7.16
N THR A 191 -34.32 -1.04 8.09
CA THR A 191 -35.06 -0.06 8.91
C THR A 191 -35.68 1.04 8.02
N GLU A 192 -36.98 1.32 8.21
CA GLU A 192 -37.71 2.31 7.40
C GLU A 192 -37.41 3.76 7.80
N ASP A 193 -37.43 4.05 9.12
CA ASP A 193 -37.11 5.38 9.67
C ASP A 193 -36.40 5.25 11.02
N PHE A 194 -35.07 5.31 10.98
CA PHE A 194 -34.24 5.19 12.17
C PHE A 194 -34.37 6.38 13.12
N LYS A 195 -34.53 7.59 12.59
CA LYS A 195 -34.79 8.79 13.40
C LYS A 195 -36.07 8.62 14.21
N ALA A 196 -37.16 8.13 13.62
CA ALA A 196 -38.40 7.87 14.34
C ALA A 196 -38.21 6.84 15.46
N GLN A 197 -37.42 5.78 15.22
CA GLN A 197 -37.10 4.79 16.27
C GLN A 197 -36.29 5.43 17.43
N VAL A 198 -35.30 6.25 17.13
CA VAL A 198 -34.50 6.94 18.16
C VAL A 198 -35.35 7.96 18.94
N ASP A 199 -36.23 8.68 18.27
CA ASP A 199 -37.16 9.62 18.91
C ASP A 199 -38.17 8.89 19.81
N ASP A 200 -38.67 7.72 19.39
CA ASP A 200 -39.53 6.86 20.21
C ASP A 200 -38.80 6.42 21.49
N LEU A 201 -37.55 5.95 21.35
CA LEU A 201 -36.72 5.57 22.49
C LEU A 201 -36.53 6.74 23.47
N LEU A 202 -36.25 7.95 22.97
CA LEU A 202 -36.06 9.14 23.79
C LEU A 202 -37.32 9.56 24.55
N ASN A 203 -38.49 9.40 23.95
CA ASN A 203 -39.76 9.90 24.50
C ASN A 203 -40.47 8.88 25.39
N ASN A 204 -40.33 7.58 25.09
CA ASN A 204 -41.17 6.54 25.68
C ASN A 204 -40.42 5.57 26.60
N ILE A 205 -39.09 5.46 26.50
CA ILE A 205 -38.30 4.54 27.33
C ILE A 205 -37.84 5.22 28.62
N ARG A 206 -38.03 4.52 29.74
CA ARG A 206 -37.58 4.97 31.06
C ARG A 206 -36.31 4.21 31.44
N PRO A 207 -35.18 4.90 31.67
CA PRO A 207 -33.92 4.22 31.97
C PRO A 207 -34.02 3.30 33.20
N ALA A 208 -33.53 2.07 33.07
CA ALA A 208 -33.58 1.07 34.14
C ALA A 208 -32.32 0.19 34.14
N PRO A 209 -31.75 -0.19 35.31
CA PRO A 209 -30.55 -1.03 35.36
C PRO A 209 -30.69 -2.37 34.64
N VAL A 210 -31.92 -2.91 34.61
CA VAL A 210 -32.27 -4.07 33.80
C VAL A 210 -33.06 -3.56 32.58
N PRO A 211 -32.55 -3.73 31.35
CA PRO A 211 -33.17 -3.17 30.14
C PRO A 211 -34.65 -3.54 29.98
N MET A 212 -35.04 -4.76 30.34
CA MET A 212 -36.42 -5.24 30.22
C MET A 212 -37.42 -4.45 31.11
N ASN A 213 -36.94 -3.78 32.16
CA ASN A 213 -37.77 -2.94 33.03
C ASN A 213 -37.94 -1.51 32.50
N SER A 214 -37.31 -1.16 31.37
CA SER A 214 -37.33 0.19 30.80
C SER A 214 -38.55 0.48 29.91
N GLY A 215 -39.31 -0.57 29.56
CA GLY A 215 -40.41 -0.52 28.60
C GLY A 215 -40.01 -0.86 27.16
N ILE A 216 -38.74 -1.19 26.90
CA ILE A 216 -38.28 -1.66 25.59
C ILE A 216 -38.78 -3.07 25.29
N THR A 217 -39.12 -3.35 24.02
CA THR A 217 -39.53 -4.69 23.59
C THR A 217 -38.32 -5.63 23.49
N ALA A 218 -38.57 -6.94 23.56
CA ALA A 218 -37.51 -7.94 23.43
C ALA A 218 -36.88 -7.90 22.03
N GLU A 219 -37.68 -7.66 21.00
CA GLU A 219 -37.23 -7.55 19.60
C GLU A 219 -36.33 -6.33 19.39
N ALA A 220 -36.70 -5.18 19.98
CA ALA A 220 -35.87 -3.98 19.90
C ALA A 220 -34.55 -4.17 20.67
N LEU A 221 -34.59 -4.82 21.84
CA LEU A 221 -33.38 -5.16 22.59
C LEU A 221 -32.46 -6.09 21.78
N GLN A 222 -33.01 -7.15 21.18
CA GLN A 222 -32.26 -8.08 20.33
C GLN A 222 -31.65 -7.36 19.11
N SER A 223 -32.36 -6.40 18.52
CA SER A 223 -31.86 -5.59 17.40
C SER A 223 -30.67 -4.71 17.82
N LEU A 224 -30.71 -4.15 19.03
CA LEU A 224 -29.61 -3.36 19.58
C LEU A 224 -28.40 -4.21 19.96
N ASP A 225 -28.61 -5.39 20.52
CA ASP A 225 -27.54 -6.37 20.78
C ASP A 225 -26.88 -6.79 19.46
N PHE A 226 -27.70 -7.10 18.44
CA PHE A 226 -27.21 -7.41 17.10
C PHE A 226 -26.36 -6.28 16.50
N LEU A 227 -26.77 -5.02 16.62
CA LEU A 227 -25.95 -3.88 16.16
C LEU A 227 -24.65 -3.72 16.95
N SER A 228 -24.68 -4.04 18.25
CA SER A 228 -23.51 -4.02 19.11
C SER A 228 -22.49 -5.07 18.71
N GLU A 229 -22.93 -6.25 18.27
CA GLU A 229 -22.03 -7.31 17.82
C GLU A 229 -21.57 -7.09 16.37
N THR A 230 -22.51 -6.75 15.48
CA THR A 230 -22.30 -6.78 14.03
C THR A 230 -21.60 -5.54 13.48
N GLY A 231 -21.83 -4.36 14.07
CA GLY A 231 -21.29 -3.09 13.56
C GLY A 231 -19.80 -3.15 13.21
N TYR A 232 -19.42 -2.58 12.06
CA TYR A 232 -18.06 -2.68 11.55
C TYR A 232 -17.10 -1.71 12.25
N PHE A 233 -17.52 -0.45 12.39
CA PHE A 233 -16.75 0.62 13.02
C PHE A 233 -17.49 1.20 14.23
N PHE A 234 -16.80 2.01 15.02
CA PHE A 234 -17.35 2.68 16.21
C PHE A 234 -17.56 4.16 15.85
N PRO A 235 -18.81 4.61 15.59
CA PRO A 235 -19.10 6.00 15.22
C PRO A 235 -19.27 6.94 16.41
N ILE A 236 -19.45 6.40 17.62
CA ILE A 236 -19.83 7.21 18.77
C ILE A 236 -18.57 7.51 19.60
N PRO A 237 -18.11 8.78 19.67
CA PRO A 237 -16.98 9.14 20.52
C PRO A 237 -17.35 9.05 22.01
N PRO A 238 -16.36 9.04 22.92
CA PRO A 238 -16.61 9.17 24.35
C PRO A 238 -17.30 10.50 24.70
N VAL A 239 -17.94 10.55 25.87
CA VAL A 239 -18.51 11.80 26.40
C VAL A 239 -17.37 12.72 26.86
N PRO A 240 -17.33 14.00 26.43
CA PRO A 240 -16.34 14.97 26.89
C PRO A 240 -16.35 15.16 28.41
N PRO A 241 -15.21 15.45 29.06
CA PRO A 241 -13.91 15.79 28.47
C PRO A 241 -13.04 14.55 28.14
N ASN A 242 -13.58 13.34 28.22
CA ASN A 242 -12.80 12.15 27.94
C ASN A 242 -12.42 12.07 26.45
N ASP A 243 -11.16 11.75 26.17
CA ASP A 243 -10.64 11.54 24.82
C ASP A 243 -10.01 10.14 24.67
N ASP A 244 -10.39 9.16 25.49
CA ASP A 244 -9.88 7.80 25.31
C ASP A 244 -10.45 7.15 24.04
N ALA A 245 -9.57 6.71 23.13
CA ALA A 245 -9.97 5.98 21.93
C ALA A 245 -10.68 4.66 22.28
N LEU A 246 -10.34 4.01 23.38
CA LEU A 246 -10.95 2.74 23.79
C LEU A 246 -12.41 2.85 24.23
N GLN A 247 -12.88 4.09 24.47
CA GLN A 247 -14.26 4.35 24.90
C GLN A 247 -15.19 4.75 23.75
N TRP A 248 -14.72 4.67 22.51
CA TRP A 248 -15.60 4.76 21.35
C TRP A 248 -16.53 3.55 21.32
N ARG A 249 -17.77 3.78 20.90
CA ARG A 249 -18.81 2.76 20.93
C ARG A 249 -19.45 2.57 19.58
N LYS A 250 -19.96 1.36 19.38
CA LYS A 250 -20.90 1.07 18.28
C LYS A 250 -22.25 1.72 18.57
N MET A 251 -23.10 1.81 17.55
CA MET A 251 -24.42 2.42 17.71
C MET A 251 -25.26 1.67 18.76
N GLY A 252 -25.39 0.35 18.62
CA GLY A 252 -26.15 -0.49 19.55
C GLY A 252 -25.71 -0.30 20.99
N GLU A 253 -24.40 -0.37 21.26
CA GLU A 253 -23.83 -0.20 22.61
C GLU A 253 -24.18 1.17 23.21
N SER A 254 -24.16 2.23 22.40
CA SER A 254 -24.50 3.57 22.87
C SER A 254 -25.98 3.71 23.20
N VAL A 255 -26.87 3.06 22.45
CA VAL A 255 -28.32 3.09 22.71
C VAL A 255 -28.65 2.21 23.93
N LEU A 256 -28.03 1.03 24.07
CA LEU A 256 -28.14 0.18 25.26
C LEU A 256 -27.67 0.90 26.53
N GLN A 257 -26.61 1.70 26.42
CA GLN A 257 -26.17 2.54 27.55
C GLN A 257 -27.23 3.60 27.92
N PHE A 258 -27.92 4.19 26.95
CA PHE A 258 -29.03 5.10 27.24
C PHE A 258 -30.16 4.38 27.99
N ILE A 259 -30.55 3.19 27.53
CA ILE A 259 -31.60 2.38 28.16
C ILE A 259 -31.27 2.03 29.62
N THR A 260 -29.98 1.82 29.93
CA THR A 260 -29.54 1.43 31.28
C THR A 260 -29.20 2.61 32.19
N ALA A 261 -28.52 3.64 31.66
CA ALA A 261 -27.95 4.75 32.42
C ALA A 261 -28.62 6.11 32.19
N GLY A 262 -29.51 6.20 31.20
CA GLY A 262 -30.40 7.36 30.96
C GLY A 262 -29.81 8.54 30.21
N ASN A 263 -28.54 8.48 29.80
CA ASN A 263 -27.90 9.57 29.07
C ASN A 263 -27.66 9.17 27.61
N MET A 264 -28.44 9.72 26.69
CA MET A 264 -28.23 9.50 25.25
C MET A 264 -27.07 10.36 24.76
N HIS A 265 -26.12 9.73 24.08
CA HIS A 265 -25.01 10.44 23.47
C HIS A 265 -25.50 11.29 22.28
N PRO A 266 -25.11 12.58 22.15
CA PRO A 266 -25.61 13.47 21.08
C PRO A 266 -25.30 13.01 19.66
N ALA A 267 -24.29 12.14 19.49
CA ALA A 267 -23.99 11.51 18.20
C ALA A 267 -25.09 10.56 17.71
N VAL A 268 -25.83 9.90 18.60
CA VAL A 268 -26.90 8.95 18.23
C VAL A 268 -28.00 9.64 17.41
N PRO A 269 -28.69 10.70 17.91
CA PRO A 269 -29.71 11.39 17.13
C PRO A 269 -29.15 12.11 15.90
N ALA A 270 -27.87 12.53 15.93
CA ALA A 270 -27.21 13.10 14.76
C ALA A 270 -27.07 12.08 13.62
N TRP A 271 -26.56 10.88 13.91
CA TRP A 271 -26.47 9.78 12.94
C TRP A 271 -27.84 9.30 12.48
N ALA A 272 -28.82 9.22 13.37
CA ALA A 272 -30.18 8.83 13.00
C ALA A 272 -30.83 9.84 12.05
N THR A 273 -30.65 11.14 12.31
CA THR A 273 -31.11 12.20 11.40
C THR A 273 -30.41 12.12 10.03
N LEU A 274 -29.11 11.84 10.00
CA LEU A 274 -28.37 11.66 8.75
C LEU A 274 -28.90 10.46 7.94
N ALA A 275 -29.10 9.32 8.59
CA ALA A 275 -29.60 8.10 7.96
C ALA A 275 -31.00 8.31 7.35
N SER A 276 -31.98 8.75 8.16
CA SER A 276 -33.34 8.99 7.67
C SER A 276 -33.39 10.08 6.59
N ALA A 277 -32.64 11.17 6.71
CA ALA A 277 -32.61 12.23 5.69
C ALA A 277 -31.99 11.75 4.37
N TYR A 278 -30.97 10.90 4.43
CA TYR A 278 -30.39 10.29 3.23
C TYR A 278 -31.38 9.33 2.56
N ALA A 279 -32.00 8.45 3.34
CA ALA A 279 -33.01 7.50 2.86
C ALA A 279 -34.20 8.20 2.19
N ALA A 280 -34.69 9.30 2.80
CA ALA A 280 -35.80 10.12 2.31
C ALA A 280 -35.43 11.08 1.15
N HIS A 281 -34.16 11.08 0.71
CA HIS A 281 -33.64 12.00 -0.30
C HIS A 281 -33.78 13.50 0.06
N ASP A 282 -33.56 13.87 1.33
CA ASP A 282 -33.61 15.24 1.85
C ASP A 282 -32.20 15.81 2.12
N PRO A 283 -31.55 16.44 1.12
CA PRO A 283 -30.22 17.00 1.30
C PRO A 283 -30.19 18.20 2.25
N ALA A 284 -31.30 18.93 2.43
CA ALA A 284 -31.32 20.09 3.32
C ALA A 284 -31.14 19.65 4.77
N THR A 285 -31.97 18.71 5.23
CA THR A 285 -31.87 18.16 6.60
C THR A 285 -30.54 17.43 6.80
N PHE A 286 -30.10 16.64 5.81
CA PHE A 286 -28.81 15.96 5.88
C PHE A 286 -27.63 16.94 6.05
N ASN A 287 -27.59 17.99 5.22
CA ASN A 287 -26.47 18.94 5.21
C ASN A 287 -26.42 19.76 6.52
N THR A 288 -27.57 20.12 7.07
CA THR A 288 -27.65 20.75 8.38
C THR A 288 -27.19 19.81 9.48
N ALA A 289 -27.66 18.55 9.48
CA ALA A 289 -27.29 17.56 10.50
C ALA A 289 -25.78 17.28 10.52
N VAL A 290 -25.15 17.08 9.35
CA VAL A 290 -23.70 16.80 9.28
C VAL A 290 -22.88 18.02 9.70
N GLU A 291 -23.33 19.24 9.38
CA GLU A 291 -22.66 20.47 9.78
C GLU A 291 -22.73 20.68 11.29
N SER A 292 -23.92 20.50 11.89
CA SER A 292 -24.12 20.59 13.33
C SER A 292 -23.28 19.58 14.08
N TYR A 293 -23.26 18.32 13.62
CA TYR A 293 -22.46 17.27 14.26
C TYR A 293 -20.95 17.48 14.08
N SER A 294 -20.52 17.88 12.89
CA SER A 294 -19.11 18.22 12.64
C SER A 294 -18.65 19.40 13.51
N SER A 295 -19.52 20.39 13.73
CA SER A 295 -19.23 21.53 14.61
C SER A 295 -19.10 21.09 16.07
N TRP A 296 -19.99 20.22 16.54
CA TRP A 296 -19.90 19.63 17.87
C TRP A 296 -18.61 18.84 18.06
N LEU A 297 -18.22 18.01 17.08
CA LEU A 297 -16.95 17.27 17.09
C LEU A 297 -15.74 18.21 17.09
N GLN A 298 -15.78 19.29 16.32
CA GLN A 298 -14.68 20.27 16.25
C GLN A 298 -14.49 21.00 17.58
N GLN A 299 -15.58 21.26 18.32
CA GLN A 299 -15.55 21.88 19.64
C GLN A 299 -14.95 20.95 20.71
N HIS A 300 -15.29 19.66 20.69
CA HIS A 300 -14.93 18.72 21.76
C HIS A 300 -13.68 17.87 21.43
N PHE A 301 -13.41 17.61 20.16
CA PHE A 301 -12.33 16.74 19.67
C PHE A 301 -11.50 17.38 18.54
N PRO A 302 -10.98 18.61 18.70
CA PRO A 302 -10.36 19.38 17.62
C PRO A 302 -9.17 18.68 16.96
N VAL A 303 -8.34 17.96 17.75
CA VAL A 303 -7.18 17.23 17.24
C VAL A 303 -7.60 16.05 16.36
N ARG A 304 -8.67 15.33 16.72
CA ARG A 304 -9.16 14.16 15.96
C ARG A 304 -9.79 14.58 14.65
N VAL A 305 -10.61 15.63 14.68
CA VAL A 305 -11.21 16.21 13.47
C VAL A 305 -10.12 16.73 12.53
N TRP A 306 -9.08 17.38 13.07
CA TRP A 306 -7.94 17.82 12.26
C TRP A 306 -7.20 16.64 11.61
N LYS A 307 -6.89 15.58 12.37
CA LYS A 307 -6.23 14.38 11.82
C LYS A 307 -7.10 13.71 10.73
N ALA A 308 -8.40 13.57 10.96
CA ALA A 308 -9.34 13.02 9.98
C ALA A 308 -9.39 13.86 8.69
N LYS A 309 -9.36 15.20 8.81
CA LYS A 309 -9.25 16.11 7.67
C LYS A 309 -7.94 15.95 6.90
N VAL A 310 -6.81 15.85 7.61
CA VAL A 310 -5.49 15.63 6.99
C VAL A 310 -5.45 14.31 6.21
N GLU A 311 -5.99 13.23 6.79
CA GLU A 311 -6.06 11.92 6.12
C GLU A 311 -7.02 11.95 4.91
N SER A 312 -8.16 12.62 5.01
CA SER A 312 -9.07 12.80 3.87
C SER A 312 -8.40 13.52 2.70
N VAL A 313 -7.64 14.60 2.98
CA VAL A 313 -6.85 15.32 1.96
C VAL A 313 -5.75 14.43 1.39
N PHE A 314 -5.06 13.67 2.24
CA PHE A 314 -4.02 12.72 1.82
C PHE A 314 -4.57 11.64 0.88
N ASN A 315 -5.75 11.08 1.19
CA ASN A 315 -6.44 10.10 0.36
C ASN A 315 -6.86 10.68 -1.00
N GLN A 316 -7.27 11.94 -1.05
CA GLN A 316 -7.62 12.61 -2.31
C GLN A 316 -6.40 12.90 -3.19
N LEU A 317 -5.28 13.31 -2.59
CA LEU A 317 -4.04 13.65 -3.32
C LEU A 317 -3.28 12.43 -3.86
N GLN A 318 -3.45 11.26 -3.22
CA GLN A 318 -2.76 10.01 -3.56
C GLN A 318 -1.27 10.22 -3.90
N PRO A 319 -0.47 10.81 -2.99
CA PRO A 319 0.87 11.33 -3.33
C PRO A 319 1.80 10.26 -3.91
N PHE A 320 1.68 9.01 -3.46
CA PHE A 320 2.49 7.90 -3.98
C PHE A 320 2.06 7.46 -5.38
N TYR A 321 0.77 7.46 -5.70
CA TYR A 321 0.31 7.17 -7.05
C TYR A 321 0.80 8.25 -8.03
N SER A 322 0.64 9.52 -7.64
CA SER A 322 1.17 10.65 -8.41
C SER A 322 2.70 10.55 -8.59
N ALA A 323 3.45 10.26 -7.53
CA ALA A 323 4.90 10.08 -7.61
C ALA A 323 5.29 8.91 -8.53
N MET A 324 4.58 7.78 -8.46
CA MET A 324 4.77 6.62 -9.31
C MET A 324 4.66 6.97 -10.80
N VAL A 325 3.61 7.73 -11.19
CA VAL A 325 3.43 8.20 -12.58
C VAL A 325 4.57 9.13 -13.00
N ILE A 326 4.95 10.09 -12.15
CA ILE A 326 6.00 11.06 -12.48
C ILE A 326 7.38 10.37 -12.57
N TYR A 327 7.66 9.34 -11.77
CA TYR A 327 8.88 8.55 -11.89
C TYR A 327 9.02 7.88 -13.26
N VAL A 328 7.93 7.34 -13.84
CA VAL A 328 7.97 6.80 -15.21
C VAL A 328 8.37 7.89 -16.21
N LEU A 329 7.79 9.09 -16.09
CA LEU A 329 8.15 10.23 -16.95
C LEU A 329 9.63 10.62 -16.77
N ILE A 330 10.12 10.68 -15.54
CA ILE A 330 11.54 10.99 -15.25
C ILE A 330 12.46 9.95 -15.90
N PHE A 331 12.12 8.66 -15.78
CA PHE A 331 12.90 7.59 -16.39
C PHE A 331 12.98 7.74 -17.91
N ILE A 332 11.84 7.98 -18.57
CA ILE A 332 11.79 8.22 -20.01
C ILE A 332 12.64 9.43 -20.40
N LEU A 333 12.53 10.56 -19.68
CA LEU A 333 13.32 11.76 -19.94
C LEU A 333 14.83 11.53 -19.74
N ALA A 334 15.21 10.78 -18.70
CA ALA A 334 16.59 10.45 -18.42
C ALA A 334 17.19 9.55 -19.50
N CYS A 335 16.47 8.51 -19.94
CA CYS A 335 16.89 7.66 -21.05
C CYS A 335 16.95 8.45 -22.37
N ALA A 336 15.95 9.27 -22.66
CA ALA A 336 15.92 10.11 -23.85
C ALA A 336 17.10 11.11 -23.87
N SER A 337 17.53 11.60 -22.71
CA SER A 337 18.70 12.49 -22.61
C SER A 337 19.99 11.87 -23.15
N TRP A 338 20.13 10.54 -23.06
CA TRP A 338 21.30 9.84 -23.60
C TRP A 338 21.29 9.74 -25.13
N LEU A 339 20.12 9.88 -25.75
CA LEU A 339 19.97 9.85 -27.21
C LEU A 339 19.92 11.27 -27.81
N VAL A 340 19.18 12.18 -27.16
CA VAL A 340 18.83 13.50 -27.68
C VAL A 340 18.90 14.55 -26.59
N TRP A 341 19.57 15.68 -26.86
CA TRP A 341 19.66 16.86 -25.98
C TRP A 341 20.08 16.56 -24.51
N PRO A 342 21.27 15.97 -24.31
CA PRO A 342 21.72 15.47 -23.00
C PRO A 342 21.67 16.50 -21.87
N GLN A 343 22.11 17.74 -22.11
CA GLN A 343 22.08 18.76 -21.05
C GLN A 343 20.68 19.24 -20.71
N THR A 344 19.74 19.23 -21.67
CA THR A 344 18.39 19.80 -21.46
C THR A 344 17.46 18.77 -20.83
N LEU A 345 17.34 17.58 -21.45
CA LEU A 345 16.47 16.53 -20.93
C LEU A 345 16.99 15.98 -19.60
N GLY A 346 18.32 15.86 -19.42
CA GLY A 346 18.91 15.46 -18.14
C GLY A 346 18.59 16.45 -17.01
N ARG A 347 18.62 17.76 -17.30
CA ARG A 347 18.22 18.78 -16.32
C ARG A 347 16.73 18.71 -15.99
N TYR A 348 15.86 18.45 -16.97
CA TYR A 348 14.42 18.32 -16.75
C TYR A 348 14.10 17.09 -15.92
N ALA A 349 14.71 15.94 -16.23
CA ALA A 349 14.62 14.72 -15.44
C ALA A 349 15.05 14.96 -13.99
N PHE A 350 16.20 15.63 -13.76
CA PHE A 350 16.69 15.90 -12.42
C PHE A 350 15.79 16.85 -11.61
N VAL A 351 15.30 17.95 -12.20
CA VAL A 351 14.38 18.86 -11.49
C VAL A 351 13.06 18.18 -11.16
N LEU A 352 12.49 17.42 -12.10
CA LEU A 352 11.31 16.62 -11.82
C LEU A 352 11.56 15.56 -10.74
N LEU A 353 12.74 14.94 -10.72
CA LEU A 353 13.13 13.99 -9.67
C LEU A 353 13.12 14.65 -8.29
N VAL A 354 13.67 15.86 -8.17
CA VAL A 354 13.67 16.61 -6.90
C VAL A 354 12.24 16.99 -6.48
N VAL A 355 11.40 17.47 -7.41
CA VAL A 355 9.99 17.78 -7.12
C VAL A 355 9.24 16.51 -6.67
N THR A 356 9.44 15.39 -7.38
CA THR A 356 8.82 14.10 -7.05
C THR A 356 9.30 13.58 -5.70
N PHE A 357 10.58 13.77 -5.36
CA PHE A 357 11.12 13.44 -4.05
C PHE A 357 10.47 14.27 -2.93
N VAL A 358 10.18 15.54 -3.16
CA VAL A 358 9.41 16.37 -2.20
C VAL A 358 8.00 15.80 -2.02
N VAL A 359 7.31 15.44 -3.10
CA VAL A 359 5.96 14.82 -3.03
C VAL A 359 5.99 13.49 -2.27
N HIS A 360 6.97 12.64 -2.57
CA HIS A 360 7.20 11.38 -1.88
C HIS A 360 7.47 11.61 -0.39
N SER A 361 8.31 12.60 -0.06
CA SER A 361 8.65 12.96 1.32
C SER A 361 7.45 13.50 2.09
N VAL A 362 6.65 14.39 1.48
CA VAL A 362 5.41 14.90 2.07
C VAL A 362 4.46 13.74 2.34
N GLY A 363 4.28 12.83 1.38
CA GLY A 363 3.44 11.65 1.57
C GLY A 363 3.90 10.81 2.78
N LEU A 364 5.20 10.53 2.87
CA LEU A 364 5.79 9.76 3.95
C LEU A 364 5.67 10.46 5.32
N ILE A 365 5.94 11.77 5.39
CA ILE A 365 5.82 12.56 6.62
C ILE A 365 4.36 12.65 7.08
N THR A 366 3.42 12.86 6.15
CA THR A 366 1.99 12.87 6.48
C THR A 366 1.56 11.51 7.06
N ARG A 367 2.04 10.39 6.51
CA ARG A 367 1.79 9.07 7.10
C ARG A 367 2.36 8.95 8.52
N MET A 368 3.60 9.37 8.75
CA MET A 368 4.21 9.35 10.08
C MET A 368 3.39 10.16 11.09
N TYR A 369 2.89 11.33 10.67
CA TYR A 369 2.01 12.17 11.50
C TYR A 369 0.67 11.50 11.82
N LEU A 370 0.04 10.86 10.83
CA LEU A 370 -1.24 10.16 11.00
C LEU A 370 -1.11 8.92 11.88
N GLU A 371 -0.08 8.11 11.65
CA GLU A 371 0.18 6.88 12.42
C GLU A 371 0.80 7.16 13.80
N GLY A 372 1.39 8.36 14.00
CA GLY A 372 2.05 8.74 15.26
C GLY A 372 3.40 8.04 15.49
N ARG A 373 4.03 7.50 14.44
CA ARG A 373 5.21 6.64 14.52
C ARG A 373 6.08 6.69 13.25
N PRO A 374 7.31 6.17 13.28
CA PRO A 374 8.23 6.16 12.13
C PRO A 374 7.72 5.36 10.91
N PRO A 375 8.30 5.57 9.71
CA PRO A 375 7.71 5.19 8.42
C PRO A 375 7.91 3.71 8.04
N VAL A 376 8.32 2.84 8.97
CA VAL A 376 8.65 1.45 8.64
C VAL A 376 8.13 0.48 9.70
N THR A 377 6.86 0.12 9.57
CA THR A 377 6.13 -0.72 10.54
C THR A 377 5.52 -1.96 9.91
N ASN A 378 5.34 -1.95 8.59
CA ASN A 378 4.84 -3.05 7.77
C ASN A 378 5.50 -3.06 6.38
N LEU A 379 5.27 -4.11 5.59
CA LEU A 379 5.89 -4.28 4.26
C LEU A 379 5.56 -3.14 3.29
N TYR A 380 4.34 -2.61 3.34
CA TYR A 380 3.92 -1.46 2.53
C TYR A 380 4.82 -0.25 2.83
N SER A 381 4.93 0.11 4.11
CA SER A 381 5.69 1.27 4.58
C SER A 381 7.20 1.09 4.32
N SER A 382 7.73 -0.13 4.46
CA SER A 382 9.10 -0.47 4.06
C SER A 382 9.35 -0.25 2.57
N ALA A 383 8.42 -0.66 1.70
CA ALA A 383 8.58 -0.48 0.25
C ALA A 383 8.63 1.01 -0.13
N VAL A 384 7.73 1.81 0.43
CA VAL A 384 7.75 3.28 0.26
C VAL A 384 9.08 3.87 0.74
N PHE A 385 9.54 3.49 1.94
CA PHE A 385 10.80 4.01 2.52
C PHE A 385 12.05 3.61 1.73
N ILE A 386 12.15 2.36 1.26
CA ILE A 386 13.28 1.88 0.45
C ILE A 386 13.36 2.68 -0.86
N GLY A 387 12.22 2.91 -1.51
CA GLY A 387 12.14 3.77 -2.70
C GLY A 387 12.62 5.19 -2.42
N TRP A 388 12.12 5.79 -1.34
CA TRP A 388 12.52 7.13 -0.89
C TRP A 388 14.04 7.23 -0.65
N GLY A 389 14.63 6.27 0.07
CA GLY A 389 16.07 6.23 0.34
C GLY A 389 16.92 6.06 -0.91
N ALA A 390 16.51 5.19 -1.84
CA ALA A 390 17.20 4.99 -3.12
C ALA A 390 17.13 6.25 -4.00
N VAL A 391 15.98 6.94 -4.01
CA VAL A 391 15.82 8.21 -4.74
C VAL A 391 16.69 9.30 -4.14
N LEU A 392 16.77 9.42 -2.81
CA LEU A 392 17.65 10.38 -2.14
C LEU A 392 19.12 10.17 -2.52
N LEU A 393 19.59 8.91 -2.46
CA LEU A 393 20.94 8.56 -2.87
C LEU A 393 21.16 8.80 -4.37
N GLY A 394 20.17 8.51 -5.21
CA GLY A 394 20.24 8.79 -6.64
C GLY A 394 20.29 10.29 -6.98
N ILE A 395 19.58 11.14 -6.23
CA ILE A 395 19.70 12.60 -6.31
C ILE A 395 21.12 13.04 -5.96
N PHE A 396 21.70 12.48 -4.89
CA PHE A 396 23.09 12.73 -4.51
C PHE A 396 24.04 12.33 -5.65
N LEU A 397 23.92 11.11 -6.18
CA LEU A 397 24.74 10.65 -7.31
C LEU A 397 24.61 11.56 -8.54
N GLU A 398 23.39 11.94 -8.93
CA GLU A 398 23.18 12.82 -10.08
C GLU A 398 23.82 14.20 -9.85
N ARG A 399 23.76 14.74 -8.62
CA ARG A 399 24.36 16.02 -8.27
C ARG A 399 25.88 16.06 -8.52
N PHE A 400 26.58 14.95 -8.25
CA PHE A 400 28.03 14.83 -8.41
C PHE A 400 28.46 14.40 -9.82
N PHE A 401 27.75 13.44 -10.42
CA PHE A 401 28.17 12.83 -11.69
C PHE A 401 27.51 13.45 -12.93
N ARG A 402 26.33 14.07 -12.79
CA ARG A 402 25.62 14.88 -13.81
C ARG A 402 25.51 14.23 -15.20
N ASN A 403 25.25 12.93 -15.24
CA ASN A 403 25.20 12.13 -16.48
C ASN A 403 23.82 11.48 -16.72
N GLY A 404 22.79 11.86 -15.97
CA GLY A 404 21.43 11.31 -16.06
C GLY A 404 21.26 9.90 -15.49
N ILE A 405 22.35 9.21 -15.15
CA ILE A 405 22.31 7.84 -14.62
C ILE A 405 21.71 7.81 -13.22
N GLY A 406 22.07 8.76 -12.37
CA GLY A 406 21.49 8.87 -11.03
C GLY A 406 19.97 9.08 -11.12
N SER A 407 19.53 9.94 -12.05
CA SER A 407 18.11 10.19 -12.26
C SER A 407 17.34 8.98 -12.81
N ALA A 408 17.90 8.30 -13.83
CA ALA A 408 17.27 7.11 -14.40
C ALA A 408 17.13 5.99 -13.36
N THR A 409 18.20 5.71 -12.62
CA THR A 409 18.19 4.64 -11.62
C THR A 409 17.30 4.98 -10.43
N ALA A 410 17.32 6.23 -9.95
CA ALA A 410 16.40 6.68 -8.89
C ALA A 410 14.94 6.53 -9.31
N ALA A 411 14.61 6.95 -10.54
CA ALA A 411 13.25 6.92 -11.05
C ALA A 411 12.72 5.50 -11.20
N ILE A 412 13.51 4.56 -11.75
CA ILE A 412 13.05 3.18 -11.91
C ILE A 412 12.89 2.47 -10.57
N ILE A 413 13.81 2.69 -9.61
CA ILE A 413 13.67 2.10 -8.26
C ILE A 413 12.45 2.71 -7.57
N GLY A 414 12.31 4.04 -7.55
CA GLY A 414 11.18 4.73 -6.95
C GLY A 414 9.84 4.27 -7.53
N PHE A 415 9.77 4.07 -8.85
CA PHE A 415 8.61 3.48 -9.52
C PHE A 415 8.34 2.04 -9.05
N ILE A 416 9.33 1.14 -9.13
CA ILE A 416 9.15 -0.28 -8.80
C ILE A 416 8.74 -0.45 -7.33
N THR A 417 9.35 0.29 -6.40
CA THR A 417 9.01 0.18 -4.98
C THR A 417 7.62 0.71 -4.67
N LEU A 418 7.18 1.80 -5.32
CA LEU A 418 5.81 2.30 -5.18
C LEU A 418 4.80 1.39 -5.87
N LEU A 419 5.18 0.72 -6.97
CA LEU A 419 4.35 -0.30 -7.60
C LEU A 419 4.15 -1.51 -6.69
N ILE A 420 5.20 -1.94 -5.99
CA ILE A 420 5.09 -2.98 -4.96
C ILE A 420 4.16 -2.51 -3.83
N ALA A 421 4.37 -1.29 -3.31
CA ALA A 421 3.51 -0.71 -2.28
C ALA A 421 2.03 -0.65 -2.72
N HIS A 422 1.76 -0.28 -3.97
CA HIS A 422 0.42 -0.28 -4.54
C HIS A 422 -0.22 -1.68 -4.50
N HIS A 423 0.51 -2.72 -4.91
CA HIS A 423 -0.01 -4.10 -4.83
C HIS A 423 -0.27 -4.55 -3.38
N LEU A 424 0.60 -4.15 -2.44
CA LEU A 424 0.40 -4.42 -1.01
C LEU A 424 -0.80 -3.68 -0.42
N SER A 425 -1.19 -2.53 -1.00
CA SER A 425 -2.38 -1.78 -0.55
C SER A 425 -3.71 -2.39 -1.00
N MET A 426 -3.69 -3.36 -1.92
CA MET A 426 -4.92 -4.01 -2.43
C MET A 426 -5.65 -4.83 -1.37
N ASP A 427 -4.99 -5.16 -0.26
CA ASP A 427 -5.57 -5.93 0.85
C ASP A 427 -6.32 -5.05 1.87
N GLY A 428 -6.33 -3.72 1.70
CA GLY A 428 -7.14 -2.80 2.51
C GLY A 428 -6.34 -1.67 3.17
N ASP A 429 -6.54 -1.46 4.48
CA ASP A 429 -5.89 -0.38 5.21
C ASP A 429 -4.39 -0.60 5.34
N THR A 430 -3.59 0.38 4.93
CA THR A 430 -2.13 0.31 5.02
C THR A 430 -1.58 0.95 6.29
N MET A 431 -2.41 1.64 7.07
CA MET A 431 -2.08 2.32 8.33
C MET A 431 -2.61 1.54 9.55
N GLU A 432 -2.33 0.24 9.59
CA GLU A 432 -2.79 -0.66 10.64
C GLU A 432 -2.11 -0.38 11.99
N MET A 433 -2.70 -0.81 13.10
CA MET A 433 -2.00 -0.73 14.40
C MET A 433 -0.81 -1.70 14.42
N MET A 434 0.31 -1.26 15.00
CA MET A 434 1.47 -2.14 15.18
C MET A 434 1.12 -3.23 16.19
N ARG A 435 1.73 -4.41 16.02
CA ARG A 435 1.70 -5.41 17.10
C ARG A 435 2.40 -4.84 18.33
N ALA A 436 1.87 -5.10 19.52
CA ALA A 436 2.31 -4.48 20.77
C ALA A 436 3.82 -4.60 21.04
N VAL A 437 4.46 -5.71 20.65
CA VAL A 437 5.92 -5.92 20.79
C VAL A 437 6.75 -4.95 19.94
N LEU A 438 6.18 -4.43 18.85
CA LEU A 438 6.82 -3.45 17.96
C LEU A 438 6.66 -2.01 18.46
N ASP A 439 6.03 -1.79 19.61
CA ASP A 439 5.78 -0.44 20.17
C ASP A 439 6.90 0.04 21.12
N THR A 440 8.14 -0.35 20.86
CA THR A 440 9.31 0.09 21.63
C THR A 440 10.11 1.15 20.86
N ASN A 441 10.10 2.39 21.35
CA ASN A 441 10.25 3.59 20.53
C ASN A 441 11.66 3.96 20.00
N GLY A 442 12.75 3.55 20.66
CA GLY A 442 14.09 4.03 20.28
C GLY A 442 14.85 3.08 19.34
N TRP A 443 15.11 1.87 19.84
CA TRP A 443 15.98 0.91 19.18
C TRP A 443 15.36 0.32 17.92
N LEU A 444 14.09 -0.06 17.96
CA LEU A 444 13.40 -0.60 16.78
C LEU A 444 13.36 0.43 15.64
N ALA A 445 12.94 1.66 15.94
CA ALA A 445 12.87 2.73 14.95
C ALA A 445 14.24 2.96 14.28
N THR A 446 15.29 3.07 15.08
CA THR A 446 16.65 3.30 14.56
C THR A 446 17.17 2.10 13.78
N HIS A 447 17.00 0.88 14.32
CA HIS A 447 17.36 -0.37 13.65
C HIS A 447 16.72 -0.48 12.27
N VAL A 448 15.41 -0.35 12.20
CA VAL A 448 14.65 -0.57 10.97
C VAL A 448 14.99 0.50 9.93
N VAL A 449 15.16 1.77 10.34
CA VAL A 449 15.61 2.84 9.44
C VAL A 449 17.02 2.56 8.90
N MET A 450 17.97 2.18 9.76
CA MET A 450 19.34 1.90 9.34
C MET A 450 19.41 0.70 8.39
N VAL A 451 18.74 -0.41 8.72
CA VAL A 451 18.79 -1.62 7.90
C VAL A 451 18.12 -1.41 6.54
N THR A 452 17.00 -0.67 6.49
CA THR A 452 16.29 -0.36 5.24
C THR A 452 17.04 0.63 4.34
N LEU A 453 17.81 1.57 4.91
CA LEU A 453 18.79 2.36 4.15
C LEU A 453 19.87 1.47 3.52
N GLY A 454 20.32 0.44 4.24
CA GLY A 454 21.20 -0.60 3.70
C GLY A 454 20.58 -1.35 2.52
N TYR A 455 19.28 -1.67 2.61
CA TYR A 455 18.54 -2.35 1.53
C TYR A 455 18.41 -1.45 0.31
N ALA A 456 17.98 -0.20 0.50
CA ALA A 456 17.87 0.80 -0.55
C ALA A 456 19.19 1.01 -1.30
N SER A 457 20.30 1.03 -0.55
CA SER A 457 21.64 1.18 -1.10
C SER A 457 22.09 -0.05 -1.89
N THR A 458 21.84 -1.25 -1.37
CA THR A 458 22.18 -2.50 -2.10
C THR A 458 21.40 -2.59 -3.41
N PHE A 459 20.09 -2.28 -3.40
CA PHE A 459 19.29 -2.19 -4.62
C PHE A 459 19.84 -1.14 -5.59
N LEU A 460 20.16 0.07 -5.11
CA LEU A 460 20.72 1.12 -5.94
C LEU A 460 22.04 0.69 -6.61
N ALA A 461 22.95 0.03 -5.87
CA ALA A 461 24.19 -0.50 -6.42
C ALA A 461 23.93 -1.53 -7.53
N GLY A 462 23.01 -2.47 -7.31
CA GLY A 462 22.67 -3.48 -8.31
C GLY A 462 22.01 -2.89 -9.55
N PHE A 463 21.09 -1.93 -9.43
CA PHE A 463 20.50 -1.28 -10.60
C PHE A 463 21.49 -0.37 -11.36
N LEU A 464 22.42 0.30 -10.68
CA LEU A 464 23.53 0.99 -11.36
C LEU A 464 24.39 0.00 -12.15
N ALA A 465 24.65 -1.18 -11.58
CA ALA A 465 25.36 -2.26 -12.26
C ALA A 465 24.56 -2.85 -13.44
N LEU A 466 23.23 -2.94 -13.35
CA LEU A 466 22.38 -3.28 -14.49
C LEU A 466 22.52 -2.25 -15.61
N THR A 467 22.53 -0.94 -15.29
CA THR A 467 22.77 0.11 -16.29
C THR A 467 24.12 -0.05 -16.98
N TYR A 468 25.17 -0.45 -16.25
CA TYR A 468 26.47 -0.80 -16.83
C TYR A 468 26.37 -1.98 -17.81
N ILE A 469 25.78 -3.10 -17.39
CA ILE A 469 25.70 -4.33 -18.20
C ILE A 469 24.83 -4.09 -19.44
N VAL A 470 23.66 -3.46 -19.27
CA VAL A 470 22.74 -3.18 -20.39
C VAL A 470 23.39 -2.26 -21.42
N ARG A 471 24.04 -1.18 -20.97
CA ARG A 471 24.73 -0.27 -21.88
C ARG A 471 25.92 -0.93 -22.55
N GLY A 472 26.62 -1.84 -21.88
CA GLY A 472 27.76 -2.55 -22.47
C GLY A 472 27.35 -3.61 -23.50
N ALA A 473 26.40 -4.46 -23.16
CA ALA A 473 25.99 -5.59 -23.99
C ALA A 473 25.11 -5.17 -25.17
N PHE A 474 24.15 -4.26 -24.96
CA PHE A 474 23.09 -3.98 -25.95
C PHE A 474 23.28 -2.67 -26.73
N THR A 475 24.17 -1.78 -26.29
CA THR A 475 24.35 -0.47 -26.91
C THR A 475 25.84 -0.12 -27.14
N PRO A 476 26.18 0.77 -28.08
CA PRO A 476 27.53 1.31 -28.19
C PRO A 476 27.82 2.42 -27.17
N SER A 477 26.86 2.76 -26.30
CA SER A 477 26.88 3.98 -25.49
C SER A 477 27.81 3.93 -24.27
N LEU A 478 28.37 2.76 -23.93
CA LEU A 478 29.23 2.61 -22.75
C LEU A 478 30.69 2.93 -23.11
N ASP A 479 31.10 4.17 -22.87
CA ASP A 479 32.50 4.60 -22.97
C ASP A 479 33.29 4.37 -21.66
N ARG A 480 34.61 4.57 -21.71
CA ARG A 480 35.52 4.34 -20.56
C ARG A 480 35.26 5.28 -19.38
N GLU A 481 34.88 6.53 -19.64
CA GLU A 481 34.58 7.50 -18.58
C GLU A 481 33.28 7.14 -17.87
N THR A 482 32.24 6.80 -18.64
CA THR A 482 30.96 6.31 -18.12
C THR A 482 31.15 5.01 -17.32
N ALA A 483 31.92 4.05 -17.84
CA ALA A 483 32.25 2.81 -17.16
C ALA A 483 32.98 3.05 -15.82
N LYS A 484 33.97 3.94 -15.81
CA LYS A 484 34.70 4.32 -14.59
C LYS A 484 33.80 5.07 -13.60
N SER A 485 32.93 5.93 -14.10
CA SER A 485 31.94 6.67 -13.33
C SER A 485 30.96 5.73 -12.62
N LEU A 486 30.34 4.80 -13.36
CA LEU A 486 29.47 3.75 -12.80
C LEU A 486 30.19 2.89 -11.77
N SER A 487 31.42 2.45 -12.06
CA SER A 487 32.21 1.65 -11.10
C SER A 487 32.50 2.41 -9.81
N ARG A 488 32.75 3.73 -9.88
CA ARG A 488 32.95 4.57 -8.70
C ARG A 488 31.65 4.77 -7.91
N MET A 489 30.53 4.96 -8.61
CA MET A 489 29.21 5.06 -7.98
C MET A 489 28.86 3.76 -7.23
N VAL A 490 28.92 2.61 -7.92
CA VAL A 490 28.61 1.30 -7.34
C VAL A 490 29.50 1.03 -6.13
N TYR A 491 30.81 1.25 -6.24
CA TYR A 491 31.71 1.07 -5.10
C TYR A 491 31.33 1.94 -3.89
N GLY A 492 31.08 3.23 -4.11
CA GLY A 492 30.68 4.14 -3.02
C GLY A 492 29.35 3.76 -2.37
N ILE A 493 28.36 3.37 -3.18
CA ILE A 493 27.06 2.91 -2.66
C ILE A 493 27.18 1.57 -1.93
N VAL A 494 28.04 0.65 -2.37
CA VAL A 494 28.29 -0.60 -1.63
C VAL A 494 28.94 -0.30 -0.27
N CYS A 495 29.89 0.63 -0.18
CA CYS A 495 30.43 1.06 1.13
C CYS A 495 29.33 1.59 2.06
N PHE A 496 28.43 2.43 1.53
CA PHE A 496 27.29 2.94 2.28
C PHE A 496 26.34 1.81 2.68
N ALA A 497 26.04 0.87 1.77
CA ALA A 497 25.21 -0.30 2.03
C ALA A 497 25.79 -1.17 3.16
N THR A 498 27.10 -1.44 3.13
CA THR A 498 27.80 -2.19 4.18
C THR A 498 27.65 -1.51 5.53
N LEU A 499 27.91 -0.19 5.62
CA LEU A 499 27.81 0.56 6.87
C LEU A 499 26.40 0.47 7.48
N PHE A 500 25.38 0.80 6.70
CA PHE A 500 24.00 0.88 7.19
C PHE A 500 23.39 -0.49 7.44
N SER A 501 23.68 -1.50 6.60
CA SER A 501 23.23 -2.87 6.87
C SER A 501 23.91 -3.47 8.09
N PHE A 502 25.21 -3.22 8.32
CA PHE A 502 25.93 -3.71 9.49
C PHE A 502 25.42 -3.06 10.78
N VAL A 503 25.42 -1.72 10.83
CA VAL A 503 24.94 -0.96 11.99
C VAL A 503 23.47 -1.30 12.27
N GLY A 504 22.65 -1.36 11.21
CA GLY A 504 21.27 -1.84 11.32
C GLY A 504 21.20 -3.21 11.98
N THR A 505 21.89 -4.21 11.45
CA THR A 505 21.86 -5.58 12.00
C THR A 505 22.25 -5.64 13.47
N ILE A 506 23.30 -4.93 13.89
CA ILE A 506 23.72 -4.88 15.30
C ILE A 506 22.66 -4.22 16.19
N LEU A 507 22.09 -3.08 15.76
CA LEU A 507 21.00 -2.43 16.50
C LEU A 507 19.76 -3.31 16.62
N GLY A 508 19.51 -4.16 15.63
CA GLY A 508 18.44 -5.16 15.65
C GLY A 508 18.66 -6.20 16.74
N GLY A 509 19.89 -6.69 16.89
CA GLY A 509 20.25 -7.60 17.97
C GLY A 509 20.08 -6.98 19.37
N ILE A 510 20.46 -5.70 19.54
CA ILE A 510 20.24 -4.98 20.80
C ILE A 510 18.74 -4.88 21.13
N TRP A 511 17.93 -4.57 20.12
CA TRP A 511 16.47 -4.52 20.28
C TRP A 511 15.88 -5.90 20.61
N ALA A 512 16.34 -6.96 19.94
CA ALA A 512 15.89 -8.32 20.18
C ALA A 512 16.25 -8.80 21.59
N ASP A 513 17.42 -8.42 22.11
CA ASP A 513 17.83 -8.71 23.48
C ASP A 513 16.88 -8.09 24.50
N GLN A 514 16.52 -6.83 24.30
CA GLN A 514 15.58 -6.13 25.18
C GLN A 514 14.15 -6.65 25.09
N SER A 515 13.72 -7.07 23.89
CA SER A 515 12.32 -7.45 23.64
C SER A 515 12.05 -8.93 23.91
N TRP A 516 13.02 -9.79 23.62
CA TRP A 516 12.88 -11.25 23.65
C TRP A 516 13.92 -11.96 24.54
N GLY A 517 14.81 -11.21 25.19
CA GLY A 517 15.83 -11.77 26.09
C GLY A 517 17.00 -12.46 25.39
N ARG A 518 17.19 -12.24 24.08
CA ARG A 518 18.36 -12.74 23.34
C ARG A 518 18.81 -11.80 22.22
N PHE A 519 20.12 -11.59 22.11
CA PHE A 519 20.72 -10.78 21.04
C PHE A 519 20.61 -11.39 19.63
N TRP A 520 20.68 -12.72 19.51
CA TRP A 520 20.63 -13.43 18.23
C TRP A 520 20.10 -14.85 18.40
N GLY A 521 19.42 -15.39 17.40
CA GLY A 521 18.78 -16.71 17.46
C GLY A 521 18.64 -17.42 16.12
N TRP A 522 19.35 -16.95 15.08
CA TRP A 522 19.41 -17.60 13.76
C TRP A 522 18.06 -17.75 13.07
N ASP A 523 17.09 -16.88 13.37
CA ASP A 523 15.82 -16.90 12.66
C ASP A 523 15.99 -16.42 11.20
N PRO A 524 15.05 -16.76 10.29
CA PRO A 524 15.20 -16.43 8.88
C PRO A 524 15.45 -14.94 8.59
N LYS A 525 14.90 -14.00 9.38
CA LYS A 525 15.11 -12.57 9.17
C LYS A 525 16.49 -12.12 9.64
N GLU A 526 16.93 -12.60 10.79
CA GLU A 526 18.29 -12.38 11.30
C GLU A 526 19.32 -12.89 10.28
N ASN A 527 19.14 -14.10 9.76
CA ASN A 527 20.00 -14.67 8.71
C ASN A 527 19.96 -13.84 7.42
N GLY A 528 18.78 -13.39 7.01
CA GLY A 528 18.61 -12.51 5.86
C GLY A 528 19.38 -11.20 6.00
N ALA A 529 19.34 -10.56 7.18
CA ALA A 529 20.09 -9.34 7.45
C ALA A 529 21.60 -9.60 7.42
N ALA A 530 22.08 -10.68 8.05
CA ALA A 530 23.48 -11.08 8.04
C ALA A 530 24.00 -11.36 6.61
N LEU A 531 23.22 -12.02 5.76
CA LEU A 531 23.60 -12.31 4.37
C LEU A 531 23.86 -11.03 3.57
N ILE A 532 23.07 -9.97 3.78
CA ILE A 532 23.28 -8.68 3.10
C ILE A 532 24.60 -8.04 3.53
N VAL A 533 24.88 -8.04 4.84
CA VAL A 533 26.14 -7.50 5.39
C VAL A 533 27.34 -8.25 4.81
N LEU A 534 27.30 -9.58 4.88
CA LEU A 534 28.37 -10.44 4.38
C LEU A 534 28.57 -10.27 2.88
N TRP A 535 27.49 -10.22 2.10
CA TRP A 535 27.61 -10.05 0.65
C TRP A 535 28.23 -8.71 0.27
N ASN A 536 27.79 -7.61 0.89
CA ASN A 536 28.38 -6.30 0.65
C ASN A 536 29.86 -6.25 1.07
N ALA A 537 30.23 -6.89 2.18
CA ALA A 537 31.62 -7.03 2.60
C ALA A 537 32.46 -7.85 1.60
N ILE A 538 31.92 -8.96 1.07
CA ILE A 538 32.58 -9.79 0.05
C ILE A 538 32.84 -8.98 -1.23
N ILE A 539 31.89 -8.16 -1.69
CA ILE A 539 32.09 -7.26 -2.84
C ILE A 539 33.29 -6.34 -2.60
N LEU A 540 33.34 -5.67 -1.45
CA LEU A 540 34.41 -4.73 -1.12
C LEU A 540 35.76 -5.44 -0.99
N HIS A 541 35.79 -6.60 -0.33
CA HIS A 541 37.00 -7.40 -0.15
C HIS A 541 37.54 -7.90 -1.50
N ALA A 542 36.69 -8.45 -2.37
CA ALA A 542 37.09 -8.90 -3.69
C ALA A 542 37.60 -7.76 -4.57
N ARG A 543 37.01 -6.56 -4.43
CA ARG A 543 37.44 -5.37 -5.17
C ARG A 543 38.78 -4.84 -4.67
N TRP A 544 38.96 -4.75 -3.35
CA TRP A 544 40.18 -4.25 -2.73
C TRP A 544 41.35 -5.21 -2.92
N GLY A 545 41.12 -6.52 -2.76
CA GLY A 545 42.10 -7.58 -3.02
C GLY A 545 42.45 -7.79 -4.49
N GLY A 546 41.86 -7.03 -5.41
CA GLY A 546 42.15 -7.11 -6.85
C GLY A 546 41.60 -8.36 -7.56
N LEU A 547 40.84 -9.21 -6.85
CA LEU A 547 40.20 -10.42 -7.38
C LEU A 547 39.17 -10.09 -8.47
N VAL A 548 38.47 -8.96 -8.33
CA VAL A 548 37.51 -8.48 -9.33
C VAL A 548 37.85 -7.08 -9.85
N ARG A 549 37.79 -6.94 -11.17
CA ARG A 549 37.87 -5.65 -11.87
C ARG A 549 36.48 -5.01 -12.00
N GLN A 550 36.33 -4.00 -12.85
CA GLN A 550 35.07 -3.25 -12.98
C GLN A 550 33.89 -4.16 -13.29
N ARG A 551 34.04 -5.09 -14.24
CA ARG A 551 32.98 -6.02 -14.64
C ARG A 551 32.54 -6.95 -13.51
N GLY A 552 33.51 -7.54 -12.79
CA GLY A 552 33.20 -8.41 -11.65
C GLY A 552 32.49 -7.66 -10.51
N LEU A 553 32.88 -6.41 -10.23
CA LEU A 553 32.16 -5.55 -9.28
C LEU A 553 30.69 -5.38 -9.68
N MET A 554 30.40 -5.17 -10.96
CA MET A 554 29.02 -5.02 -11.45
C MET A 554 28.21 -6.29 -11.28
N VAL A 555 28.75 -7.44 -11.69
CA VAL A 555 28.08 -8.74 -11.57
C VAL A 555 27.76 -9.06 -10.10
N MET A 556 28.70 -8.81 -9.18
CA MET A 556 28.46 -9.06 -7.76
C MET A 556 27.45 -8.07 -7.15
N ALA A 557 27.44 -6.81 -7.59
CA ALA A 557 26.43 -5.84 -7.17
C ALA A 557 25.02 -6.23 -7.66
N VAL A 558 24.88 -6.77 -8.88
CA VAL A 558 23.60 -7.32 -9.37
C VAL A 558 23.14 -8.50 -8.50
N PHE A 559 24.04 -9.40 -8.11
CA PHE A 559 23.67 -10.47 -7.19
C PHE A 559 23.22 -9.94 -5.81
N GLY A 560 23.74 -8.77 -5.39
CA GLY A 560 23.27 -8.09 -4.18
C GLY A 560 21.76 -7.84 -4.19
N ASN A 561 21.17 -7.51 -5.35
CA ASN A 561 19.72 -7.38 -5.49
C ASN A 561 18.98 -8.69 -5.14
N VAL A 562 19.52 -9.84 -5.55
CA VAL A 562 18.95 -11.16 -5.24
C VAL A 562 18.98 -11.39 -3.74
N VAL A 563 20.13 -11.20 -3.11
CA VAL A 563 20.32 -11.37 -1.66
C VAL A 563 19.36 -10.47 -0.88
N THR A 564 19.28 -9.19 -1.22
CA THR A 564 18.39 -8.23 -0.55
C THR A 564 16.92 -8.54 -0.78
N SER A 565 16.51 -8.92 -2.00
CA SER A 565 15.12 -9.29 -2.29
C SER A 565 14.67 -10.54 -1.52
N TRP A 566 15.55 -11.53 -1.36
CA TRP A 566 15.26 -12.73 -0.59
C TRP A 566 15.15 -12.43 0.92
N SER A 567 16.10 -11.65 1.44
CA SER A 567 16.08 -11.20 2.84
C SER A 567 14.86 -10.34 3.17
N TRP A 568 14.38 -9.53 2.23
CA TRP A 568 13.23 -8.66 2.45
C TRP A 568 11.89 -9.36 2.24
N PHE A 569 11.71 -10.11 1.13
CA PHE A 569 10.45 -10.78 0.81
C PHE A 569 10.44 -12.28 1.16
N GLY A 570 11.48 -13.01 0.77
CA GLY A 570 11.53 -14.47 0.89
C GLY A 570 11.37 -14.94 2.33
N VAL A 571 11.99 -14.28 3.30
CA VAL A 571 11.88 -14.63 4.73
C VAL A 571 10.44 -14.49 5.27
N ASN A 572 9.65 -13.55 4.73
CA ASN A 572 8.25 -13.37 5.14
C ASN A 572 7.34 -14.45 4.55
N MET A 573 7.76 -15.11 3.47
CA MET A 573 7.03 -16.23 2.85
C MET A 573 7.29 -17.57 3.54
N LEU A 574 8.29 -17.66 4.41
CA LEU A 574 8.55 -18.88 5.18
C LEU A 574 7.55 -19.07 6.33
N GLY A 575 6.92 -17.99 6.80
CA GLY A 575 5.90 -18.04 7.87
C GLY A 575 6.42 -18.47 9.24
N ILE A 576 7.72 -18.73 9.37
CA ILE A 576 8.38 -19.28 10.56
C ILE A 576 9.16 -18.17 11.28
N GLY A 577 9.14 -18.20 12.61
CA GLY A 577 9.93 -17.33 13.49
C GLY A 577 9.13 -16.15 14.06
N LEU A 578 9.68 -15.55 15.13
CA LEU A 578 9.06 -14.47 15.90
C LEU A 578 8.84 -13.17 15.09
N HIS A 579 9.33 -13.14 13.85
CA HIS A 579 9.21 -11.99 12.96
C HIS A 579 8.14 -12.13 11.86
N SER A 580 7.31 -13.19 11.84
CA SER A 580 6.30 -13.37 10.78
C SER A 580 5.12 -12.39 10.94
N TYR A 581 5.25 -11.23 10.28
CA TYR A 581 4.29 -10.11 10.38
C TYR A 581 3.49 -9.86 9.08
N GLY A 582 3.65 -10.67 8.03
CA GLY A 582 2.92 -10.50 6.76
C GLY A 582 3.23 -11.61 5.76
N PHE A 583 2.42 -12.65 5.73
CA PHE A 583 2.60 -13.82 4.86
C PHE A 583 2.11 -13.49 3.43
N MET A 584 2.90 -13.80 2.39
CA MET A 584 2.64 -13.39 1.00
C MET A 584 2.87 -14.49 -0.03
N ASP A 585 2.03 -15.53 -0.04
CA ASP A 585 2.12 -16.63 -1.02
C ASP A 585 2.09 -16.16 -2.48
N SER A 586 1.31 -15.12 -2.78
CA SER A 586 1.16 -14.60 -4.15
C SER A 586 2.42 -13.93 -4.71
N ALA A 587 3.35 -13.50 -3.84
CA ALA A 587 4.56 -12.80 -4.25
C ALA A 587 5.73 -13.74 -4.57
N PHE A 588 5.63 -15.04 -4.22
CA PHE A 588 6.71 -16.00 -4.43
C PHE A 588 7.11 -16.18 -5.91
N PRO A 589 6.18 -16.36 -6.87
CA PRO A 589 6.54 -16.47 -8.29
C PRO A 589 7.26 -15.22 -8.82
N TRP A 590 6.86 -14.04 -8.35
CA TRP A 590 7.48 -12.77 -8.71
C TRP A 590 8.89 -12.63 -8.16
N LEU A 591 9.13 -13.10 -6.93
CA LEU A 591 10.47 -13.12 -6.33
C LEU A 591 11.41 -14.04 -7.12
N ILE A 592 10.94 -15.24 -7.50
CA ILE A 592 11.72 -16.17 -8.33
C ILE A 592 11.99 -15.58 -9.72
N ALA A 593 10.97 -15.01 -10.38
CA ALA A 593 11.13 -14.35 -11.68
C ALA A 593 12.13 -13.18 -11.59
N PHE A 594 12.06 -12.38 -10.53
CA PHE A 594 13.05 -11.34 -10.25
C PHE A 594 14.45 -11.94 -10.09
N GLY A 595 14.65 -12.96 -9.26
CA GLY A 595 15.95 -13.61 -9.09
C GLY A 595 16.52 -14.16 -10.40
N LEU A 596 15.72 -14.87 -11.19
CA LEU A 596 16.11 -15.39 -12.51
C LEU A 596 16.51 -14.28 -13.47
N SER A 597 15.79 -13.15 -13.45
CA SER A 597 16.14 -11.97 -14.26
C SER A 597 17.50 -11.39 -13.89
N GLN A 598 17.83 -11.29 -12.60
CA GLN A 598 19.15 -10.83 -12.14
C GLN A 598 20.27 -11.81 -12.56
N VAL A 599 20.04 -13.12 -12.42
CA VAL A 599 20.99 -14.17 -12.85
C VAL A 599 21.22 -14.09 -14.37
N ALA A 600 20.19 -13.87 -15.18
CA ALA A 600 20.34 -13.66 -16.62
C ALA A 600 21.24 -12.45 -16.93
N PHE A 601 21.06 -11.32 -16.23
CA PHE A 601 21.96 -10.17 -16.37
C PHE A 601 23.38 -10.45 -15.89
N MET A 602 23.57 -11.24 -14.84
CA MET A 602 24.90 -11.67 -14.40
C MET A 602 25.61 -12.49 -15.47
N LEU A 603 24.91 -13.44 -16.10
CA LEU A 603 25.47 -14.25 -17.19
C LEU A 603 25.89 -13.35 -18.36
N ILE A 604 25.06 -12.38 -18.75
CA ILE A 604 25.41 -11.36 -19.77
C ILE A 604 26.64 -10.55 -19.32
N GLY A 605 26.69 -10.17 -18.04
CA GLY A 605 27.79 -9.41 -17.44
C GLY A 605 29.15 -10.12 -17.51
N VAL A 606 29.16 -11.46 -17.50
CA VAL A 606 30.37 -12.30 -17.58
C VAL A 606 30.79 -12.61 -19.03
N LEU A 607 29.90 -12.46 -20.02
CA LEU A 607 30.22 -12.71 -21.44
C LEU A 607 31.51 -12.02 -21.89
N PRO A 608 32.34 -12.67 -22.72
CA PRO A 608 33.59 -12.06 -23.17
C PRO A 608 33.39 -10.66 -23.81
N PRO A 609 34.33 -9.72 -23.62
CA PRO A 609 34.22 -8.33 -24.07
C PRO A 609 33.97 -8.16 -25.58
N HIS A 610 34.45 -9.10 -26.41
CA HIS A 610 34.23 -9.05 -27.86
C HIS A 610 32.77 -9.31 -28.25
N LEU A 611 31.96 -9.89 -27.35
CA LEU A 611 30.52 -10.07 -27.55
C LEU A 611 29.72 -8.83 -27.11
N TRP A 612 30.36 -7.87 -26.44
CA TRP A 612 29.70 -6.63 -26.05
C TRP A 612 29.66 -5.66 -27.22
N ARG A 613 28.51 -5.01 -27.43
CA ARG A 613 28.40 -3.95 -28.43
C ARG A 613 29.26 -2.73 -28.10
N SER A 614 29.53 -2.47 -26.82
CA SER A 614 30.45 -1.42 -26.42
C SER A 614 31.91 -1.84 -26.64
N GLN A 615 32.66 -1.11 -27.46
CA GLN A 615 34.07 -1.41 -27.79
C GLN A 615 35.07 -1.01 -26.69
N LEU A 616 34.75 -1.24 -25.41
CA LEU A 616 35.58 -0.82 -24.26
C LEU A 616 37.04 -1.32 -24.32
N GLU A 617 37.26 -2.49 -24.93
CA GLU A 617 38.55 -3.19 -24.96
C GLU A 617 39.22 -3.32 -26.34
N ALA A 618 38.60 -2.82 -27.44
CA ALA A 618 39.07 -3.04 -28.81
C ALA A 618 40.38 -2.30 -29.21
N THR A 619 41.11 -1.69 -28.26
CA THR A 619 42.34 -0.90 -28.52
C THR A 619 43.60 -1.45 -27.85
N ARG A 620 43.65 -2.75 -27.51
CA ARG A 620 44.89 -3.39 -27.02
C ARG A 620 45.67 -4.19 -28.07
N SER A 621 45.26 -4.20 -29.34
CA SER A 621 45.93 -4.93 -30.41
C SER A 621 46.30 -4.04 -31.60
N THR A 622 47.18 -3.06 -31.40
CA THR A 622 48.13 -2.72 -32.46
C THR A 622 49.44 -3.41 -32.10
N PRO A 623 49.82 -4.51 -32.77
CA PRO A 623 51.17 -5.03 -32.63
C PRO A 623 52.11 -3.94 -33.11
N VAL A 624 53.08 -3.59 -32.27
CA VAL A 624 54.26 -2.82 -32.67
C VAL A 624 54.90 -3.62 -33.80
N ARG A 625 54.72 -3.15 -35.04
CA ARG A 625 55.43 -3.71 -36.19
C ARG A 625 56.87 -3.25 -36.03
N GLU A 626 57.74 -4.18 -35.64
CA GLU A 626 59.19 -4.02 -35.66
C GLU A 626 59.60 -3.39 -37.01
N MET A 627 60.05 -2.13 -36.97
CA MET A 627 60.87 -1.57 -38.03
C MET A 627 62.30 -2.07 -37.80
N ALA A 628 62.53 -3.33 -38.13
CA ALA A 628 63.87 -3.88 -38.33
C ALA A 628 63.94 -4.38 -39.77
N ASN A 629 64.63 -3.60 -40.61
CA ASN A 629 65.44 -4.01 -41.78
C ASN A 629 65.43 -2.91 -42.85
N ALA A 630 66.43 -2.03 -42.78
CA ALA A 630 67.02 -1.41 -43.95
C ALA A 630 68.47 -1.94 -44.04
N PRO A 631 68.86 -2.66 -45.10
CA PRO A 631 70.26 -2.95 -45.36
C PRO A 631 70.95 -1.73 -46.00
N ALA A 632 72.26 -1.69 -45.76
CA ALA A 632 73.21 -0.61 -46.00
C ALA A 632 73.27 -0.03 -47.42
#